data_AF-A0AAE1K943-F1
#
_entry.id   AF-A0AAE1K943-F1
#
_cell.length_a   1.000
_cell.length_b   1.000
_cell.length_c   1.000
_cell.angle_alpha   90.00
_cell.angle_beta   90.00
_cell.angle_gamma   90.00
#
_symmetry.space_group_name_H-M   'P 1'
#
loop_
_entity.id
_entity.type
_entity.pdbx_description
1 polymer ?
#
loop_
_entity_poly.entity_id
_entity_poly.type
_entity_poly.pdbx_seq_one_letter_code
_entity_poly.pdbx_strand_id
1 'polypeptide(L)'
;MTNTTITSLVKLEFVALDISGKNYLSWVLDAEIHLNALGLEDTVKEGNQASNQEKARSMIFLCHHLHENLKIEYLTVKDPLVLWNNLKERYDHQKMVILPKARHDWIQLRLQDFKSVSEYNSAMFRIASQLKLCGDKITDEDMLEKTFFTFHATNLLLQQQYREKGFKKYAELISCLLVAEQNNELLLMNHESRPTGSTPLSEVNAVTNENFRGRGRGCKSGYNRGGRGCGRGSNHGGFNSCSKGGRIEKNPRRETNGNNKHIENACYRCGGKGHWSRTCCTPRHLVNLYQESLKRSGKGPRIEANHVDITENSEQKDIDINYLESADFLA
;
A
#
# COMPACT_ATOMS: atom_id res chain seq x y z
N MET A 1 39.63 -36.16 16.63
CA MET A 1 38.92 -35.49 17.73
C MET A 1 38.44 -34.15 17.19
N THR A 2 37.13 -34.01 16.93
CA THR A 2 36.53 -32.76 16.45
C THR A 2 36.13 -31.91 17.65
N ASN A 3 36.81 -30.78 17.84
CA ASN A 3 36.43 -29.81 18.88
C ASN A 3 35.17 -29.08 18.42
N THR A 4 34.00 -29.63 18.78
CA THR A 4 32.73 -28.91 18.67
C THR A 4 32.74 -27.80 19.71
N THR A 5 33.03 -26.57 19.30
CA THR A 5 32.88 -25.39 20.15
C THR A 5 31.40 -25.25 20.51
N ILE A 6 31.05 -25.62 21.74
CA ILE A 6 29.76 -25.34 22.33
C ILE A 6 29.72 -23.84 22.65
N THR A 7 29.49 -23.02 21.63
CA THR A 7 28.99 -21.66 21.84
C THR A 7 27.56 -21.81 22.34
N SER A 8 27.38 -21.90 23.67
CA SER A 8 26.06 -21.69 24.24
C SER A 8 25.64 -20.28 23.84
N LEU A 9 24.53 -20.18 23.11
CA LEU A 9 23.92 -18.91 22.77
C LEU A 9 23.28 -18.36 24.05
N VAL A 10 24.11 -17.81 24.94
CA VAL A 10 23.63 -17.10 26.11
C VAL A 10 22.82 -15.92 25.58
N LYS A 11 21.51 -15.97 25.83
CA LYS A 11 20.57 -15.00 25.32
C LYS A 11 20.76 -13.69 26.10
N LEU A 12 21.43 -12.74 25.47
CA LEU A 12 21.49 -11.35 25.92
C LEU A 12 20.08 -10.79 26.07
N GLU A 13 19.88 -9.96 27.08
CA GLU A 13 18.64 -9.24 27.33
C GLU A 13 18.41 -8.16 26.26
N PHE A 14 19.48 -7.51 25.78
CA PHE A 14 19.47 -6.51 24.70
C PHE A 14 20.77 -6.58 23.86
N VAL A 15 20.88 -5.77 22.81
CA VAL A 15 22.03 -5.83 21.88
C VAL A 15 23.31 -5.37 22.58
N ALA A 16 24.34 -6.22 22.59
CA ALA A 16 25.63 -5.89 23.19
C ALA A 16 26.30 -4.65 22.55
N LEU A 17 27.11 -3.93 23.32
CA LEU A 17 27.84 -2.76 22.86
C LEU A 17 28.84 -3.16 21.77
N ASP A 18 28.65 -2.66 20.56
CA ASP A 18 29.52 -2.91 19.43
C ASP A 18 30.88 -2.22 19.62
N ILE A 19 31.96 -2.84 19.13
CA ILE A 19 33.32 -2.29 19.24
C ILE A 19 33.52 -0.96 18.49
N SER A 20 32.69 -0.65 17.50
CA SER A 20 32.71 0.68 16.85
C SER A 20 31.93 1.76 17.61
N GLY A 21 31.20 1.40 18.68
CA GLY A 21 30.41 2.35 19.48
C GLY A 21 29.15 2.88 18.81
N LYS A 22 28.81 2.44 17.60
CA LYS A 22 27.64 2.97 16.83
C LYS A 22 26.31 2.84 17.56
N ASN A 23 26.15 1.82 18.41
CA ASN A 23 24.96 1.60 19.25
C ASN A 23 25.15 2.08 20.69
N TYR A 24 26.19 2.86 21.01
CA TYR A 24 26.50 3.27 22.38
C TYR A 24 25.34 4.01 23.07
N LEU A 25 24.68 4.95 22.39
CA LEU A 25 23.58 5.72 22.99
C LEU A 25 22.34 4.88 23.31
N SER A 26 21.98 3.93 22.44
CA SER A 26 20.92 2.96 22.73
C SER A 26 21.34 1.99 23.83
N TRP A 27 22.59 1.49 23.79
CA TRP A 27 23.12 0.56 24.78
C TRP A 27 23.15 1.15 26.19
N VAL A 28 23.49 2.44 26.32
CA VAL A 28 23.45 3.15 27.62
C VAL A 28 22.03 3.16 28.19
N LEU A 29 21.02 3.51 27.38
CA LEU A 29 19.63 3.53 27.85
C LEU A 29 19.12 2.15 28.21
N ASP A 30 19.37 1.14 27.38
CA ASP A 30 18.98 -0.24 27.66
C ASP A 30 19.66 -0.73 28.96
N ALA A 31 20.96 -0.46 29.13
CA ALA A 31 21.72 -0.81 30.33
C ALA A 31 21.20 -0.08 31.58
N GLU A 32 20.90 1.22 31.51
CA GLU A 32 20.32 2.00 32.61
C GLU A 32 18.95 1.45 33.03
N ILE A 33 18.06 1.17 32.06
CA ILE A 33 16.73 0.58 32.31
C ILE A 33 16.85 -0.77 33.01
N HIS A 34 17.74 -1.65 32.54
CA HIS A 34 17.95 -2.95 33.16
C HIS A 34 18.64 -2.87 34.53
N LEU A 35 19.61 -1.98 34.73
CA LEU A 35 20.23 -1.76 36.04
C LEU A 35 19.20 -1.23 37.05
N ASN A 36 18.31 -0.32 36.65
CA ASN A 36 17.20 0.16 37.48
C ASN A 36 16.24 -1.00 37.84
N ALA A 37 15.80 -1.79 36.86
CA ALA A 37 14.94 -2.95 37.08
C ALA A 37 15.56 -4.02 38.02
N LEU A 38 16.90 -4.08 38.09
CA LEU A 38 17.64 -4.96 39.00
C LEU A 38 17.95 -4.34 40.38
N GLY A 39 17.61 -3.06 40.61
CA GLY A 39 17.97 -2.32 41.83
C GLY A 39 19.46 -1.96 41.91
N LEU A 40 20.16 -1.89 40.77
CA LEU A 40 21.61 -1.73 40.64
C LEU A 40 22.02 -0.38 40.03
N GLU A 41 21.08 0.50 39.68
CA GLU A 41 21.35 1.79 39.02
C GLU A 41 22.37 2.66 39.77
N ASP A 42 22.33 2.67 41.10
CA ASP A 42 23.26 3.49 41.90
C ASP A 42 24.71 3.02 41.79
N THR A 43 24.98 1.77 41.39
CA THR A 43 26.36 1.24 41.28
C THR A 43 27.21 1.96 40.23
N VAL A 44 26.57 2.58 39.23
CA VAL A 44 27.22 3.37 38.15
C VAL A 44 27.14 4.89 38.38
N LYS A 45 26.70 5.33 39.56
CA LYS A 45 26.66 6.75 39.96
C LYS A 45 27.86 7.13 40.84
N GLU A 46 28.28 8.38 40.78
CA GLU A 46 29.33 8.91 41.66
C GLU A 46 28.86 8.94 43.13
N GLY A 47 29.78 8.72 44.07
CA GLY A 47 29.49 8.75 45.52
C GLY A 47 28.64 7.58 46.04
N ASN A 48 28.37 6.56 45.22
CA ASN A 48 27.51 5.44 45.61
C ASN A 48 28.00 4.66 46.82
N GLN A 49 27.04 4.16 47.61
CA GLN A 49 27.28 3.34 48.81
C GLN A 49 26.96 1.86 48.54
N ALA A 50 27.01 1.43 47.27
CA ALA A 50 26.62 0.09 46.88
C ALA A 50 27.60 -0.95 47.43
N SER A 51 27.05 -2.08 47.89
CA SER A 51 27.83 -3.19 48.42
C SER A 51 28.72 -3.83 47.35
N ASN A 52 29.78 -4.51 47.79
CA ASN A 52 30.63 -5.30 46.89
C ASN A 52 29.85 -6.36 46.09
N GLN A 53 28.72 -6.85 46.63
CA GLN A 53 27.86 -7.82 45.96
C GLN A 53 27.05 -7.18 44.83
N GLU A 54 26.49 -5.99 45.05
CA GLU A 54 25.78 -5.22 44.02
C GLU A 54 26.74 -4.75 42.92
N LYS A 55 27.93 -4.28 43.31
CA LYS A 55 29.00 -3.95 42.35
C LYS A 55 29.40 -5.16 41.49
N ALA A 56 29.58 -6.34 42.10
CA ALA A 56 29.90 -7.56 41.37
C ALA A 56 28.78 -8.02 40.43
N ARG A 57 27.51 -7.95 40.86
CA ARG A 57 26.35 -8.24 39.99
C ARG A 57 26.29 -7.30 38.79
N SER A 58 26.51 -6.02 39.02
CA SER A 58 26.52 -4.98 37.97
C SER A 58 27.67 -5.18 36.99
N MET A 59 28.87 -5.52 37.48
CA MET A 59 30.00 -5.89 36.63
C MET A 59 29.70 -7.12 35.75
N ILE A 60 29.10 -8.18 36.31
CA ILE A 60 28.69 -9.36 35.53
C ILE A 60 27.70 -8.96 34.44
N PHE A 61 26.70 -8.15 34.77
CA PHE A 61 25.68 -7.69 33.83
C PHE A 61 26.26 -6.82 32.70
N LEU A 62 27.06 -5.80 33.04
CA LEU A 62 27.71 -4.92 32.08
C LEU A 62 28.65 -5.72 31.16
N CYS A 63 29.55 -6.53 31.72
CA CYS A 63 30.47 -7.36 30.95
C CYS A 63 29.76 -8.45 30.13
N HIS A 64 28.55 -8.89 30.49
CA HIS A 64 27.76 -9.77 29.65
C HIS A 64 27.42 -9.08 28.32
N HIS A 65 26.98 -7.82 28.40
CA HIS A 65 26.51 -6.97 27.31
C HIS A 65 27.60 -6.17 26.57
N LEU A 66 28.87 -6.52 26.71
CA LEU A 66 29.96 -5.97 25.89
C LEU A 66 30.31 -6.87 24.71
N HIS A 67 30.80 -6.31 23.61
CA HIS A 67 31.52 -7.07 22.59
C HIS A 67 32.79 -7.72 23.17
N GLU A 68 33.13 -8.94 22.74
CA GLU A 68 34.19 -9.77 23.33
C GLU A 68 35.53 -9.04 23.51
N ASN A 69 36.01 -8.34 22.48
CA ASN A 69 37.23 -7.55 22.54
C ASN A 69 37.22 -6.45 23.62
N LEU A 70 36.06 -5.87 23.96
CA LEU A 70 35.92 -4.90 25.05
C LEU A 70 35.99 -5.59 26.42
N LYS A 71 35.51 -6.84 26.54
CA LYS A 71 35.69 -7.67 27.75
C LYS A 71 37.17 -7.97 27.98
N ILE A 72 37.91 -8.26 26.91
CA ILE A 72 39.36 -8.46 26.95
C ILE A 72 40.06 -7.17 27.36
N GLU A 73 39.69 -6.02 26.80
CA GLU A 73 40.33 -4.74 27.13
C GLU A 73 40.11 -4.31 28.58
N TYR A 74 38.88 -4.47 29.10
CA TYR A 74 38.52 -4.08 30.45
C TYR A 74 38.61 -5.22 31.49
N LEU A 75 39.30 -6.33 31.19
CA LEU A 75 39.32 -7.54 32.03
C LEU A 75 39.83 -7.32 33.47
N THR A 76 40.60 -6.26 33.69
CA THR A 76 41.19 -5.89 34.99
C THR A 76 40.31 -4.93 35.80
N VAL A 77 39.28 -4.33 35.19
CA VAL A 77 38.37 -3.39 35.86
C VAL A 77 37.42 -4.17 36.77
N LYS A 78 37.30 -3.75 38.03
CA LYS A 78 36.49 -4.43 39.06
C LYS A 78 35.34 -3.59 39.63
N ASP A 79 35.30 -2.30 39.33
CA ASP A 79 34.25 -1.39 39.80
C ASP A 79 33.37 -0.96 38.61
N PRO A 80 32.04 -1.14 38.68
CA PRO A 80 31.13 -0.83 37.57
C PRO A 80 31.11 0.66 37.23
N LEU A 81 31.32 1.57 38.19
CA LEU A 81 31.42 3.01 37.92
C LEU A 81 32.65 3.33 37.06
N VAL A 82 33.78 2.65 37.30
CA VAL A 82 35.00 2.82 36.51
C VAL A 82 34.81 2.28 35.10
N LEU A 83 34.18 1.10 34.95
CA LEU A 83 33.85 0.55 33.62
C LEU A 83 32.91 1.49 32.85
N TRP A 84 31.85 1.97 33.50
CA TRP A 84 30.86 2.88 32.94
C TRP A 84 31.51 4.18 32.44
N ASN A 85 32.36 4.79 33.26
CA ASN A 85 33.07 6.02 32.91
C ASN A 85 34.08 5.82 31.78
N ASN A 86 34.82 4.70 31.75
CA ASN A 86 35.74 4.38 30.66
C ASN A 86 35.01 4.19 29.32
N LEU A 87 33.86 3.49 29.33
CA LEU A 87 33.02 3.33 28.13
C LEU A 87 32.45 4.67 27.66
N LYS A 88 32.06 5.54 28.61
CA LYS A 88 31.61 6.91 28.33
C LYS A 88 32.72 7.74 27.70
N GLU A 89 33.89 7.85 28.32
CA GLU A 89 35.03 8.60 27.76
C GLU A 89 35.36 8.14 26.34
N ARG A 90 35.34 6.83 26.10
CA ARG A 90 35.60 6.25 24.78
C ARG A 90 34.54 6.59 23.73
N TYR A 91 33.25 6.58 24.08
CA TYR A 91 32.15 6.61 23.09
C TYR A 91 31.22 7.83 23.16
N ASP A 92 31.35 8.75 24.12
CA ASP A 92 30.48 9.94 24.22
C ASP A 92 30.60 10.86 22.99
N HIS A 93 31.73 10.80 22.28
CA HIS A 93 31.95 11.44 20.98
C HIS A 93 30.92 11.02 19.91
N GLN A 94 30.25 9.87 20.05
CA GLN A 94 29.18 9.45 19.15
C GLN A 94 28.02 10.45 19.11
N LYS A 95 27.75 11.18 20.21
CA LYS A 95 26.78 12.29 20.22
C LYS A 95 27.18 13.38 19.24
N MET A 96 28.47 13.71 19.15
CA MET A 96 29.00 14.73 18.24
C MET A 96 28.93 14.31 16.77
N VAL A 97 28.82 13.02 16.47
CA VAL A 97 28.64 12.49 15.10
C VAL A 97 27.16 12.36 14.74
N ILE A 98 26.34 11.84 15.67
CA ILE A 98 24.92 11.57 15.44
C ILE A 98 24.11 12.88 15.42
N LEU A 99 24.35 13.81 16.35
CA LEU A 99 23.54 15.02 16.51
C LEU A 99 23.58 15.95 15.27
N PRO A 100 24.74 16.33 14.70
CA PRO A 100 24.76 17.18 13.51
C PRO A 100 24.11 16.51 12.31
N LYS A 101 24.28 15.18 12.18
CA LYS A 101 23.64 14.40 11.11
C LYS A 101 22.12 14.38 11.29
N ALA A 102 21.61 14.05 12.48
CA ALA A 102 20.17 14.02 12.74
C ALA A 102 19.52 15.40 12.55
N ARG A 103 20.21 16.49 12.90
CA ARG A 103 19.76 17.86 12.62
C ARG A 103 19.75 18.18 11.12
N HIS A 104 20.75 17.72 10.37
CA HIS A 104 20.79 17.87 8.91
C HIS A 104 19.65 17.09 8.23
N ASP A 105 19.50 15.82 8.58
CA ASP A 105 18.44 14.93 8.11
C ASP A 105 17.06 15.53 8.46
N TRP A 106 16.88 16.13 9.66
CA TRP A 106 15.65 16.83 10.07
C TRP A 106 15.36 18.07 9.21
N ILE A 107 16.38 18.90 8.92
CA ILE A 107 16.20 20.07 8.05
C ILE A 107 15.79 19.63 6.64
N GLN A 108 16.47 18.62 6.09
CA GLN A 108 16.26 18.15 4.72
C GLN A 108 15.04 17.24 4.52
N LEU A 109 14.50 16.63 5.57
CA LEU A 109 13.32 15.76 5.48
C LEU A 109 12.17 16.48 4.76
N ARG A 110 11.61 15.88 3.70
CA ARG A 110 10.37 16.35 3.03
C ARG A 110 9.43 15.18 2.73
N LEU A 111 8.11 15.43 2.70
CA LEU A 111 7.10 14.41 2.42
C LEU A 111 7.24 13.84 0.99
N GLN A 112 7.47 14.72 0.01
CA GLN A 112 7.69 14.39 -1.40
C GLN A 112 8.92 13.52 -1.71
N ASP A 113 9.84 13.33 -0.76
CA ASP A 113 11.03 12.47 -0.96
C ASP A 113 10.75 10.99 -0.68
N PHE A 114 9.50 10.64 -0.32
CA PHE A 114 9.05 9.29 0.01
C PHE A 114 7.90 8.86 -0.90
N LYS A 115 7.72 7.54 -1.07
CA LYS A 115 6.65 6.99 -1.91
C LYS A 115 5.31 6.89 -1.19
N SER A 116 5.31 6.95 0.13
CA SER A 116 4.12 6.92 0.96
C SER A 116 4.28 7.70 2.24
N VAL A 117 3.15 8.11 2.82
CA VAL A 117 3.02 8.71 4.14
C VAL A 117 3.62 7.79 5.21
N SER A 118 3.53 6.46 5.06
CA SER A 118 4.11 5.48 5.98
C SER A 118 5.65 5.46 5.97
N GLU A 119 6.27 5.56 4.79
CA GLU A 119 7.73 5.67 4.66
C GLU A 119 8.24 6.99 5.28
N TYR A 120 7.58 8.10 4.97
CA TYR A 120 7.87 9.41 5.56
C TYR A 120 7.75 9.38 7.09
N ASN A 121 6.66 8.82 7.61
CA ASN A 121 6.42 8.70 9.04
C ASN A 121 7.53 7.92 9.76
N SER A 122 7.98 6.82 9.13
CA SER A 122 9.08 6.00 9.63
C SER A 122 10.41 6.78 9.68
N ALA A 123 10.68 7.60 8.66
CA ALA A 123 11.85 8.48 8.64
C ALA A 123 11.77 9.60 9.69
N MET A 124 10.60 10.23 9.83
CA MET A 124 10.30 11.25 10.85
C MET A 124 10.58 10.71 12.26
N PHE A 125 10.03 9.56 12.64
CA PHE A 125 10.28 8.95 13.95
C PHE A 125 11.74 8.53 14.14
N ARG A 126 12.41 8.02 13.10
CA ARG A 126 13.84 7.67 13.16
C ARG A 126 14.73 8.90 13.43
N ILE A 127 14.45 10.04 12.82
CA ILE A 127 15.22 11.27 13.04
C ILE A 127 14.87 11.89 14.41
N ALA A 128 13.58 11.99 14.73
CA ALA A 128 13.10 12.52 16.01
C ALA A 128 13.64 11.72 17.21
N SER A 129 13.73 10.39 17.09
CA SER A 129 14.36 9.55 18.13
C SER A 129 15.87 9.80 18.24
N GLN A 130 16.61 9.90 17.14
CA GLN A 130 18.04 10.24 17.19
C GLN A 130 18.33 11.61 17.84
N LEU A 131 17.49 12.60 17.57
CA LEU A 131 17.55 13.91 18.24
C LEU A 131 17.30 13.77 19.75
N LYS A 132 16.22 13.06 20.15
CA LYS A 132 15.91 12.78 21.57
C LYS A 132 17.03 12.02 22.29
N LEU A 133 17.63 11.00 21.65
CA LEU A 133 18.78 10.25 22.16
C LEU A 133 20.02 11.13 22.40
N CYS A 134 20.16 12.23 21.65
CA CYS A 134 21.24 13.20 21.83
C CYS A 134 20.89 14.34 22.79
N GLY A 135 19.69 14.36 23.37
CA GLY A 135 19.21 15.37 24.32
C GLY A 135 18.40 16.52 23.71
N ASP A 136 18.20 16.57 22.39
CA ASP A 136 17.32 17.56 21.77
C ASP A 136 15.85 17.21 22.05
N LYS A 137 15.07 18.20 22.52
CA LYS A 137 13.64 18.03 22.78
C LYS A 137 12.86 18.21 21.48
N ILE A 138 12.23 17.14 20.99
CA ILE A 138 11.31 17.17 19.85
C ILE A 138 9.90 16.84 20.34
N THR A 139 8.99 17.79 20.24
CA THR A 139 7.59 17.71 20.66
C THR A 139 6.66 17.26 19.52
N ASP A 140 5.40 16.97 19.83
CA ASP A 140 4.36 16.77 18.80
C ASP A 140 4.19 18.02 17.92
N GLU A 141 4.29 19.22 18.51
CA GLU A 141 4.19 20.50 17.79
C GLU A 141 5.32 20.66 16.76
N ASP A 142 6.56 20.34 17.14
CA ASP A 142 7.71 20.34 16.21
C ASP A 142 7.50 19.37 15.03
N MET A 143 6.93 18.18 15.28
CA MET A 143 6.66 17.17 14.25
C MET A 143 5.48 17.55 13.34
N LEU A 144 4.44 18.18 13.90
CA LEU A 144 3.31 18.76 13.17
C LEU A 144 3.79 19.89 12.25
N GLU A 145 4.44 20.91 12.80
CA GLU A 145 4.99 22.04 12.05
C GLU A 145 5.98 21.57 10.99
N LYS A 146 6.93 20.69 11.34
CA LYS A 146 7.86 20.12 10.37
C LYS A 146 7.11 19.43 9.23
N THR A 147 6.04 18.68 9.51
CA THR A 147 5.23 18.04 8.45
C THR A 147 4.52 19.06 7.58
N PHE A 148 3.92 20.09 8.17
CA PHE A 148 3.31 21.16 7.40
C PHE A 148 4.33 21.90 6.52
N PHE A 149 5.57 22.13 6.98
CA PHE A 149 6.62 22.77 6.17
C PHE A 149 7.19 21.87 5.06
N THR A 150 6.72 20.64 4.91
CA THR A 150 7.24 19.68 3.91
C THR A 150 6.28 19.34 2.78
N PHE A 151 5.10 19.94 2.76
CA PHE A 151 4.22 19.91 1.60
C PHE A 151 4.87 20.65 0.42
N HIS A 152 4.68 20.13 -0.79
CA HIS A 152 5.09 20.81 -2.02
C HIS A 152 4.32 22.13 -2.20
N ALA A 153 4.89 23.09 -2.93
CA ALA A 153 4.32 24.43 -3.08
C ALA A 153 2.93 24.45 -3.76
N THR A 154 2.62 23.46 -4.61
CA THR A 154 1.27 23.28 -5.19
C THR A 154 0.23 22.88 -4.14
N ASN A 155 0.66 22.21 -3.07
CA ASN A 155 -0.20 21.69 -1.99
C ASN A 155 -0.39 22.69 -0.83
N LEU A 156 -0.13 23.99 -1.05
CA LEU A 156 -0.30 25.04 -0.03
C LEU A 156 -1.72 25.10 0.53
N LEU A 157 -2.75 24.89 -0.30
CA LEU A 157 -4.15 24.88 0.13
C LEU A 157 -4.44 23.67 1.04
N LEU A 158 -3.92 22.49 0.68
CA LEU A 158 -4.07 21.26 1.45
C LEU A 158 -3.35 21.37 2.81
N GLN A 159 -2.15 21.97 2.83
CA GLN A 159 -1.42 22.29 4.05
C GLN A 159 -2.26 23.19 4.98
N GLN A 160 -2.89 24.24 4.44
CA GLN A 160 -3.78 25.12 5.19
C GLN A 160 -4.98 24.35 5.78
N GLN A 161 -5.66 23.53 4.98
CA GLN A 161 -6.79 22.70 5.44
C GLN A 161 -6.41 21.76 6.59
N TYR A 162 -5.22 21.13 6.58
CA TYR A 162 -4.77 20.31 7.70
C TYR A 162 -4.31 21.13 8.92
N ARG A 163 -3.79 22.35 8.73
CA ARG A 163 -3.50 23.29 9.84
C ARG A 163 -4.78 23.76 10.54
N GLU A 164 -5.83 24.09 9.77
CA GLU A 164 -7.13 24.54 10.30
C GLU A 164 -7.84 23.50 11.16
N LYS A 165 -7.55 22.19 10.96
CA LYS A 165 -8.05 21.11 11.83
C LYS A 165 -7.49 21.14 13.25
N GLY A 166 -6.41 21.89 13.52
CA GLY A 166 -5.93 22.16 14.88
C GLY A 166 -5.48 20.93 15.66
N PHE A 167 -4.86 19.95 14.99
CA PHE A 167 -4.32 18.74 15.63
C PHE A 167 -3.37 19.07 16.79
N LYS A 168 -3.44 18.28 17.86
CA LYS A 168 -2.60 18.46 19.06
C LYS A 168 -1.53 17.38 19.19
N LYS A 169 -1.71 16.25 18.51
CA LYS A 169 -0.73 15.16 18.45
C LYS A 169 -0.37 14.87 17.01
N TYR A 170 0.91 14.60 16.75
CA TYR A 170 1.39 14.20 15.44
C TYR A 170 0.71 12.90 14.95
N ALA A 171 0.35 12.01 15.87
CA ALA A 171 -0.43 10.80 15.60
C ALA A 171 -1.82 11.06 14.98
N GLU A 172 -2.45 12.20 15.27
CA GLU A 172 -3.76 12.57 14.72
C GLU A 172 -3.62 13.00 13.25
N LEU A 173 -2.62 13.86 12.97
CA LEU A 173 -2.31 14.29 11.60
C LEU A 173 -1.93 13.09 10.71
N ILE A 174 -1.01 12.24 11.17
CA ILE A 174 -0.51 11.15 10.32
C ILE A 174 -1.60 10.10 10.01
N SER A 175 -2.52 9.86 10.95
CA SER A 175 -3.71 9.04 10.71
C SER A 175 -4.58 9.62 9.60
N CYS A 176 -4.85 10.94 9.65
CA CYS A 176 -5.60 11.62 8.59
C CYS A 176 -4.89 11.63 7.23
N LEU A 177 -3.56 11.67 7.20
CA LEU A 177 -2.78 11.61 5.95
C LEU A 177 -2.79 10.19 5.34
N LEU A 178 -2.67 9.14 6.16
CA LEU A 178 -2.76 7.75 5.72
C LEU A 178 -4.14 7.40 5.14
N VAL A 179 -5.23 7.88 5.78
CA VAL A 179 -6.59 7.70 5.26
C VAL A 179 -6.79 8.46 3.94
N ALA A 180 -6.23 9.68 3.82
CA ALA A 180 -6.31 10.45 2.59
C ALA A 180 -5.52 9.79 1.43
N GLU A 181 -4.32 9.29 1.71
CA GLU A 181 -3.51 8.51 0.76
C GLU A 181 -4.28 7.31 0.20
N GLN A 182 -4.83 6.46 1.07
CA GLN A 182 -5.61 5.29 0.65
C GLN A 182 -6.89 5.65 -0.11
N ASN A 183 -7.61 6.70 0.31
CA ASN A 183 -8.79 7.17 -0.43
C ASN A 183 -8.42 7.69 -1.83
N ASN A 184 -7.28 8.39 -1.97
CA ASN A 184 -6.79 8.88 -3.26
C ASN A 184 -6.38 7.72 -4.19
N GLU A 185 -5.69 6.70 -3.68
CA GLU A 185 -5.38 5.47 -4.43
C GLU A 185 -6.66 4.80 -4.97
N LEU A 186 -7.70 4.67 -4.13
CA LEU A 186 -8.99 4.13 -4.54
C LEU A 186 -9.71 5.00 -5.57
N LEU A 187 -9.64 6.33 -5.47
CA LEU A 187 -10.20 7.25 -6.46
C LEU A 187 -9.51 7.08 -7.82
N LEU A 188 -8.18 7.02 -7.86
CA LEU A 188 -7.41 6.78 -9.08
C LEU A 188 -7.76 5.44 -9.73
N MET A 189 -7.81 4.36 -8.95
CA MET A 189 -8.25 3.04 -9.42
C MET A 189 -9.68 3.05 -9.99
N ASN A 190 -10.61 3.79 -9.35
CA ASN A 190 -11.97 3.94 -9.86
C ASN A 190 -12.01 4.68 -11.20
N HIS A 191 -11.24 5.77 -11.36
CA HIS A 191 -11.13 6.51 -12.62
C HIS A 191 -10.53 5.65 -13.75
N GLU A 192 -9.51 4.83 -13.47
CA GLU A 192 -8.96 3.89 -14.45
C GLU A 192 -9.94 2.77 -14.82
N SER A 193 -10.74 2.30 -13.85
CA SER A 193 -11.74 1.24 -14.08
C SER A 193 -12.91 1.66 -14.97
N ARG A 194 -13.24 2.96 -15.01
CA ARG A 194 -14.37 3.52 -15.76
C ARG A 194 -13.99 4.83 -16.44
N PRO A 195 -13.51 4.78 -17.70
CA PRO A 195 -13.29 5.97 -18.50
C PRO A 195 -14.55 6.83 -18.58
N THR A 196 -14.40 8.14 -18.37
CA THR A 196 -15.50 9.11 -18.37
C THR A 196 -16.32 9.00 -19.67
N GLY A 197 -17.56 8.53 -19.55
CA GLY A 197 -18.45 8.22 -20.68
C GLY A 197 -18.85 6.75 -20.83
N SER A 198 -18.37 5.83 -20.00
CA SER A 198 -18.92 4.46 -19.94
C SER A 198 -20.40 4.50 -19.55
N THR A 199 -21.29 4.08 -20.45
CA THR A 199 -22.73 3.95 -20.16
C THR A 199 -22.96 3.03 -18.95
N PRO A 200 -23.93 3.32 -18.07
CA PRO A 200 -24.33 2.38 -17.03
C PRO A 200 -24.63 1.00 -17.65
N LEU A 201 -24.17 -0.07 -17.02
CA LEU A 201 -24.60 -1.42 -17.39
C LEU A 201 -26.12 -1.47 -17.21
N SER A 202 -26.84 -1.83 -18.28
CA SER A 202 -28.30 -1.91 -18.25
C SER A 202 -28.74 -2.86 -17.13
N GLU A 203 -29.61 -2.39 -16.23
CA GLU A 203 -30.29 -3.25 -15.26
C GLU A 203 -31.18 -4.26 -15.98
N VAL A 204 -30.63 -5.44 -16.26
CA VAL A 204 -31.42 -6.58 -16.70
C VAL A 204 -32.03 -7.20 -15.44
N ASN A 205 -33.22 -6.70 -15.09
CA ASN A 205 -34.08 -7.26 -14.05
C ASN A 205 -34.48 -8.70 -14.43
N ALA A 206 -33.64 -9.67 -14.07
CA ALA A 206 -33.92 -11.10 -14.18
C ALA A 206 -34.90 -11.52 -13.08
N VAL A 207 -36.17 -11.15 -13.23
CA VAL A 207 -37.24 -11.54 -12.29
C VAL A 207 -37.58 -13.01 -12.48
N THR A 208 -36.88 -13.88 -11.76
CA THR A 208 -37.30 -15.27 -11.52
C THR A 208 -38.49 -15.26 -10.57
N ASN A 209 -39.72 -15.27 -11.11
CA ASN A 209 -40.94 -15.34 -10.29
C ASN A 209 -41.51 -16.75 -10.27
N GLU A 210 -40.94 -17.61 -9.42
CA GLU A 210 -41.64 -18.82 -8.97
C GLU A 210 -42.70 -18.43 -7.93
N ASN A 211 -43.99 -18.51 -8.29
CA ASN A 211 -45.06 -18.38 -7.30
C ASN A 211 -46.28 -19.24 -7.65
N PHE A 212 -46.38 -20.40 -6.98
CA PHE A 212 -47.63 -21.13 -6.84
C PHE A 212 -48.57 -20.39 -5.88
N ARG A 213 -49.74 -19.95 -6.37
CA ARG A 213 -51.03 -19.89 -5.63
C ARG A 213 -52.15 -19.42 -6.56
N GLY A 214 -53.01 -20.34 -7.00
CA GLY A 214 -54.15 -20.02 -7.86
C GLY A 214 -55.46 -19.82 -7.10
N ARG A 215 -56.37 -19.02 -7.65
CA ARG A 215 -57.85 -19.18 -7.63
C ARG A 215 -58.52 -18.00 -8.36
N GLY A 216 -59.35 -18.29 -9.37
CA GLY A 216 -60.20 -17.26 -10.02
C GLY A 216 -60.71 -17.70 -11.40
N ARG A 217 -62.00 -18.07 -11.50
CA ARG A 217 -62.66 -18.49 -12.75
C ARG A 217 -63.22 -17.29 -13.51
N GLY A 218 -63.24 -17.32 -14.84
CA GLY A 218 -63.91 -16.25 -15.62
C GLY A 218 -63.92 -16.40 -17.15
N CYS A 219 -64.51 -17.46 -17.72
CA CYS A 219 -64.86 -17.48 -19.14
C CYS A 219 -66.30 -16.99 -19.37
N LYS A 220 -66.52 -16.01 -20.28
CA LYS A 220 -67.55 -16.00 -21.37
C LYS A 220 -67.77 -14.61 -22.00
N SER A 221 -68.15 -14.63 -23.29
CA SER A 221 -68.74 -13.55 -24.12
C SER A 221 -67.84 -12.34 -24.48
N GLY A 222 -67.95 -11.72 -25.67
CA GLY A 222 -68.74 -12.09 -26.86
C GLY A 222 -69.09 -10.90 -27.77
N TYR A 223 -68.87 -11.06 -29.08
CA TYR A 223 -69.46 -10.34 -30.23
C TYR A 223 -69.03 -8.90 -30.67
N ASN A 224 -68.65 -8.86 -31.97
CA ASN A 224 -68.96 -7.86 -33.00
C ASN A 224 -68.43 -6.42 -32.92
N ARG A 225 -67.55 -6.09 -33.87
CA ARG A 225 -67.92 -5.32 -35.08
C ARG A 225 -66.88 -5.49 -36.20
N GLY A 226 -67.36 -5.72 -37.43
CA GLY A 226 -66.55 -5.72 -38.65
C GLY A 226 -67.34 -5.17 -39.84
N GLY A 227 -66.65 -4.49 -40.74
CA GLY A 227 -67.15 -3.98 -42.03
C GLY A 227 -65.94 -3.55 -42.87
N ARG A 228 -65.57 -4.26 -43.95
CA ARG A 228 -66.19 -4.34 -45.29
C ARG A 228 -65.73 -3.22 -46.25
N GLY A 229 -64.89 -3.60 -47.22
CA GLY A 229 -65.17 -3.31 -48.63
C GLY A 229 -64.18 -2.43 -49.42
N CYS A 230 -63.71 -2.97 -50.54
CA CYS A 230 -63.26 -2.29 -51.78
C CYS A 230 -62.02 -1.36 -51.68
N GLY A 231 -61.01 -1.41 -52.56
CA GLY A 231 -60.79 -2.21 -53.78
C GLY A 231 -60.60 -1.33 -55.02
N ARG A 232 -59.39 -1.30 -55.59
CA ARG A 232 -59.01 -0.94 -56.98
C ARG A 232 -57.48 -0.94 -57.10
N GLY A 233 -56.95 -1.47 -58.20
CA GLY A 233 -55.55 -1.28 -58.59
C GLY A 233 -55.47 -0.74 -60.02
N SER A 234 -54.31 -0.21 -60.43
CA SER A 234 -53.88 -0.21 -61.84
C SER A 234 -52.40 0.18 -62.00
N ASN A 235 -51.61 -0.76 -62.52
CA ASN A 235 -50.61 -0.67 -63.60
C ASN A 235 -49.96 0.67 -64.07
N HIS A 236 -48.65 0.55 -64.40
CA HIS A 236 -47.79 1.36 -65.29
C HIS A 236 -47.40 2.78 -64.78
N GLY A 237 -46.21 3.34 -65.04
CA GLY A 237 -44.98 2.86 -65.70
C GLY A 237 -44.06 4.04 -66.12
N GLY A 238 -42.72 3.89 -66.08
CA GLY A 238 -41.72 4.91 -66.48
C GLY A 238 -40.42 4.89 -65.64
N PHE A 239 -39.29 4.37 -66.14
CA PHE A 239 -38.14 5.13 -66.71
C PHE A 239 -37.64 6.28 -65.80
N ASN A 240 -36.40 6.35 -65.28
CA ASN A 240 -35.06 5.88 -65.69
C ASN A 240 -34.14 5.64 -64.44
N SER A 241 -32.90 5.09 -64.44
CA SER A 241 -32.01 4.47 -65.45
C SER A 241 -30.83 3.68 -64.79
N CYS A 242 -30.00 3.03 -65.63
CA CYS A 242 -28.58 2.59 -65.51
C CYS A 242 -27.72 3.07 -64.31
N SER A 243 -26.78 2.33 -63.72
CA SER A 243 -26.03 1.08 -64.05
C SER A 243 -25.32 0.53 -62.77
N LYS A 244 -24.79 -0.70 -62.62
CA LYS A 244 -24.51 -1.86 -63.50
C LYS A 244 -24.29 -3.15 -62.65
N GLY A 245 -24.84 -4.32 -63.05
CA GLY A 245 -24.43 -5.70 -62.67
C GLY A 245 -24.54 -6.12 -61.18
N GLY A 246 -25.13 -7.26 -60.77
CA GLY A 246 -25.32 -8.56 -61.41
C GLY A 246 -24.05 -9.42 -61.28
N ARG A 247 -24.03 -10.70 -60.85
CA ARG A 247 -25.01 -11.79 -60.62
C ARG A 247 -24.37 -12.77 -59.58
N ILE A 248 -24.98 -13.81 -58.98
CA ILE A 248 -26.29 -14.51 -59.11
C ILE A 248 -26.64 -15.19 -57.76
N GLU A 249 -27.91 -15.51 -57.49
CA GLU A 249 -28.30 -16.46 -56.41
C GLU A 249 -28.54 -17.88 -56.96
N LYS A 250 -28.10 -18.92 -56.24
CA LYS A 250 -28.75 -20.26 -56.20
C LYS A 250 -28.48 -21.00 -54.88
N ASN A 251 -29.44 -20.89 -53.96
CA ASN A 251 -30.12 -21.95 -53.17
C ASN A 251 -29.72 -23.44 -53.36
N PRO A 252 -30.11 -24.37 -52.44
CA PRO A 252 -30.45 -24.25 -51.00
C PRO A 252 -30.02 -25.48 -50.11
N ARG A 253 -30.54 -25.51 -48.86
CA ARG A 253 -30.93 -26.68 -48.01
C ARG A 253 -29.96 -27.30 -46.96
N ARG A 254 -30.57 -27.43 -45.77
CA ARG A 254 -30.56 -28.53 -44.78
C ARG A 254 -29.37 -28.72 -43.83
N GLU A 255 -29.63 -28.31 -42.58
CA GLU A 255 -29.64 -29.18 -41.39
C GLU A 255 -28.80 -30.47 -41.44
N THR A 256 -27.81 -30.59 -40.54
CA THR A 256 -27.74 -31.77 -39.67
C THR A 256 -26.96 -31.51 -38.38
N ASN A 257 -27.39 -32.19 -37.32
CA ASN A 257 -26.86 -32.19 -35.96
C ASN A 257 -25.34 -32.32 -35.83
N GLY A 258 -24.78 -31.74 -34.76
CA GLY A 258 -23.43 -32.06 -34.30
C GLY A 258 -22.92 -31.12 -33.21
N ASN A 259 -23.26 -31.39 -31.95
CA ASN A 259 -22.69 -30.66 -30.81
C ASN A 259 -21.16 -30.71 -30.83
N ASN A 260 -20.49 -29.56 -30.83
CA ASN A 260 -19.16 -29.48 -30.24
C ASN A 260 -18.82 -28.08 -29.73
N LYS A 261 -18.23 -28.07 -28.53
CA LYS A 261 -17.90 -26.91 -27.69
C LYS A 261 -17.10 -25.88 -28.49
N HIS A 262 -17.68 -24.70 -28.70
CA HIS A 262 -16.91 -23.56 -29.20
C HIS A 262 -15.99 -23.04 -28.10
N ILE A 263 -14.73 -23.47 -28.14
CA ILE A 263 -13.62 -22.72 -27.56
C ILE A 263 -13.67 -21.31 -28.16
N GLU A 264 -13.63 -20.29 -27.31
CA GLU A 264 -13.64 -18.88 -27.71
C GLU A 264 -12.31 -18.52 -28.40
N ASN A 265 -12.20 -18.85 -29.69
CA ASN A 265 -11.01 -18.59 -30.47
C ASN A 265 -10.77 -17.07 -30.60
N ALA A 266 -9.82 -16.56 -29.81
CA ALA A 266 -9.33 -15.21 -29.89
C ALA A 266 -8.78 -14.90 -31.30
N CYS A 267 -9.00 -13.68 -31.78
CA CYS A 267 -8.49 -13.25 -33.07
C CYS A 267 -6.96 -13.20 -33.07
N TYR A 268 -6.30 -14.03 -33.88
CA TYR A 268 -4.83 -14.08 -34.00
C TYR A 268 -4.12 -12.76 -34.39
N ARG A 269 -4.87 -11.72 -34.79
CA ARG A 269 -4.31 -10.39 -35.09
C ARG A 269 -4.33 -9.42 -33.91
N CYS A 270 -5.25 -9.57 -32.95
CA CYS A 270 -5.43 -8.58 -31.89
C CYS A 270 -5.88 -9.14 -30.53
N GLY A 271 -6.03 -10.45 -30.39
CA GLY A 271 -6.50 -11.12 -29.17
C GLY A 271 -8.00 -10.96 -28.87
N GLY A 272 -8.70 -10.05 -29.53
CA GLY A 272 -10.13 -9.82 -29.33
C GLY A 272 -10.99 -11.02 -29.71
N LYS A 273 -12.03 -11.29 -28.92
CA LYS A 273 -13.05 -12.30 -29.21
C LYS A 273 -14.10 -11.75 -30.20
N GLY A 274 -15.04 -12.60 -30.62
CA GLY A 274 -16.23 -12.20 -31.39
C GLY A 274 -16.01 -11.90 -32.89
N HIS A 275 -14.79 -12.02 -33.42
CA HIS A 275 -14.52 -11.83 -34.85
C HIS A 275 -13.31 -12.65 -35.34
N TRP A 276 -13.27 -12.95 -36.63
CA TRP A 276 -12.16 -13.69 -37.26
C TRP A 276 -11.04 -12.75 -37.70
N SER A 277 -9.80 -13.27 -37.78
CA SER A 277 -8.64 -12.48 -38.23
C SER A 277 -8.78 -11.88 -39.64
N ARG A 278 -9.59 -12.52 -40.50
CA ARG A 278 -9.93 -12.01 -41.85
C ARG A 278 -10.86 -10.80 -41.82
N THR A 279 -11.68 -10.65 -40.76
CA THR A 279 -12.62 -9.53 -40.56
C THR A 279 -12.15 -8.59 -39.44
N CYS A 280 -10.85 -8.63 -39.10
CA CYS A 280 -10.27 -7.82 -38.03
C CYS A 280 -9.93 -6.40 -38.54
N CYS A 281 -10.72 -5.43 -38.10
CA CYS A 281 -10.56 -4.00 -38.41
C CYS A 281 -9.63 -3.26 -37.44
N THR A 282 -8.95 -3.97 -36.51
CA THR A 282 -8.05 -3.35 -35.53
C THR A 282 -6.91 -2.58 -36.22
N PRO A 283 -6.63 -1.32 -35.83
CA PRO A 283 -5.53 -0.52 -36.36
C PRO A 283 -4.18 -1.23 -36.31
N ARG A 284 -3.37 -1.03 -37.36
CA ARG A 284 -2.12 -1.77 -37.58
C ARG A 284 -1.09 -1.62 -36.44
N HIS A 285 -1.07 -0.48 -35.76
CA HIS A 285 -0.17 -0.27 -34.61
C HIS A 285 -0.53 -1.13 -33.39
N LEU A 286 -1.83 -1.30 -33.08
CA LEU A 286 -2.30 -2.17 -31.99
C LEU A 286 -2.07 -3.65 -32.32
N VAL A 287 -2.26 -4.04 -33.58
CA VAL A 287 -1.92 -5.39 -34.08
C VAL A 287 -0.43 -5.70 -33.86
N ASN A 288 0.46 -4.75 -34.15
CA ASN A 288 1.89 -4.92 -33.92
C ASN A 288 2.22 -5.09 -32.43
N LEU A 289 1.68 -4.23 -31.56
CA LEU A 289 1.89 -4.33 -30.10
C LEU A 289 1.40 -5.67 -29.53
N TYR A 290 0.26 -6.17 -29.99
CA TYR A 290 -0.24 -7.50 -29.61
C TYR A 290 0.66 -8.64 -30.10
N GLN A 291 1.20 -8.55 -31.33
CA GLN A 291 2.16 -9.53 -31.84
C GLN A 291 3.53 -9.47 -31.14
N GLU A 292 3.91 -8.31 -30.59
CA GLU A 292 5.10 -8.17 -29.76
C GLU A 292 4.91 -8.72 -28.35
N SER A 293 3.74 -8.54 -27.72
CA SER A 293 3.48 -9.11 -26.39
C SER A 293 3.47 -10.63 -26.41
N LEU A 294 2.93 -11.27 -27.45
CA LEU A 294 2.99 -12.72 -27.65
C LEU A 294 4.44 -13.25 -27.77
N LYS A 295 5.35 -12.47 -28.35
CA LYS A 295 6.79 -12.82 -28.41
C LYS A 295 7.47 -12.70 -27.05
N ARG A 296 7.00 -11.83 -26.16
CA ARG A 296 7.51 -11.68 -24.78
C ARG A 296 7.00 -12.80 -23.87
N SER A 297 5.75 -13.25 -24.02
CA SER A 297 5.17 -14.34 -23.20
C SER A 297 5.85 -15.72 -23.38
N GLY A 298 6.76 -15.88 -24.33
CA GLY A 298 7.60 -17.08 -24.46
C GLY A 298 8.80 -17.15 -23.51
N LYS A 299 9.07 -16.10 -22.71
CA LYS A 299 10.24 -16.01 -21.81
C LYS A 299 9.92 -15.29 -20.48
N GLY A 300 9.24 -15.97 -19.55
CA GLY A 300 9.08 -15.51 -18.16
C GLY A 300 7.96 -16.23 -17.39
N PRO A 301 8.06 -16.42 -16.06
CA PRO A 301 7.05 -17.15 -15.28
C PRO A 301 5.79 -16.31 -15.01
N ARG A 302 4.63 -16.97 -14.93
CA ARG A 302 3.39 -16.40 -14.39
C ARG A 302 3.43 -16.41 -12.86
N ILE A 303 2.81 -15.40 -12.24
CA ILE A 303 2.47 -15.39 -10.82
C ILE A 303 0.95 -15.30 -10.71
N GLU A 304 0.35 -16.22 -9.96
CA GLU A 304 -1.08 -16.23 -9.63
C GLU A 304 -1.25 -15.59 -8.24
N ALA A 305 -2.31 -14.81 -8.04
CA ALA A 305 -2.64 -14.18 -6.76
C ALA A 305 -3.88 -14.83 -6.15
N ASN A 306 -3.77 -15.27 -4.88
CA ASN A 306 -4.90 -15.81 -4.12
C ASN A 306 -5.60 -14.68 -3.35
N HIS A 307 -6.93 -14.66 -3.41
CA HIS A 307 -7.78 -13.77 -2.61
C HIS A 307 -8.03 -14.40 -1.23
N VAL A 308 -8.08 -13.58 -0.18
CA VAL A 308 -8.63 -13.94 1.13
C VAL A 308 -9.48 -12.77 1.61
N ASP A 309 -10.78 -13.01 1.82
CA ASP A 309 -11.69 -12.00 2.36
C ASP A 309 -11.62 -12.00 3.88
N ILE A 310 -11.61 -10.82 4.49
CA ILE A 310 -11.96 -10.61 5.90
C ILE A 310 -12.98 -9.48 5.96
N THR A 311 -14.22 -9.83 6.28
CA THR A 311 -15.28 -8.89 6.67
C THR A 311 -15.21 -8.64 8.17
N GLU A 312 -15.20 -7.38 8.61
CA GLU A 312 -15.68 -7.05 9.96
C GLU A 312 -16.23 -5.62 10.03
N ASN A 313 -17.28 -5.42 10.84
CA ASN A 313 -18.03 -4.17 10.94
C ASN A 313 -17.40 -3.22 11.97
N SER A 314 -17.41 -1.92 11.69
CA SER A 314 -17.49 -0.89 12.73
C SER A 314 -18.19 0.37 12.24
N GLU A 315 -18.84 1.09 13.15
CA GLU A 315 -19.84 2.13 12.86
C GLU A 315 -19.21 3.43 12.32
N GLN A 316 -19.53 3.77 11.08
CA GLN A 316 -19.11 5.04 10.46
C GLN A 316 -19.94 6.20 11.02
N LYS A 317 -19.27 7.23 11.57
CA LYS A 317 -19.86 8.57 11.67
C LYS A 317 -19.54 9.34 10.40
N ASP A 318 -20.56 9.95 9.81
CA ASP A 318 -20.41 10.70 8.56
C ASP A 318 -19.41 11.85 8.72
N ILE A 319 -18.34 11.81 7.92
CA ILE A 319 -17.44 12.94 7.71
C ILE A 319 -17.69 13.40 6.28
N ASP A 320 -18.15 14.64 6.14
CA ASP A 320 -18.47 15.27 4.86
C ASP A 320 -17.17 15.61 4.11
N ILE A 321 -16.65 14.66 3.32
CA ILE A 321 -15.44 14.82 2.52
C ILE A 321 -15.81 15.57 1.24
N ASN A 322 -15.70 16.89 1.30
CA ASN A 322 -15.98 17.73 0.16
C ASN A 322 -14.87 17.61 -0.91
N TYR A 323 -15.31 17.61 -2.17
CA TYR A 323 -14.56 17.18 -3.36
C TYR A 323 -13.45 18.16 -3.78
N LEU A 324 -12.19 17.71 -3.90
CA LEU A 324 -11.09 18.46 -4.55
C LEU A 324 -10.07 17.52 -5.24
N GLU A 325 -9.44 18.04 -6.30
CA GLU A 325 -8.74 17.26 -7.33
C GLU A 325 -7.48 16.52 -6.85
N SER A 326 -7.37 15.24 -7.24
CA SER A 326 -6.51 14.24 -6.60
C SER A 326 -5.13 14.03 -7.24
N ALA A 327 -4.59 15.02 -7.97
CA ALA A 327 -3.40 14.82 -8.81
C ALA A 327 -2.05 14.81 -8.05
N ASP A 328 -1.89 15.69 -7.04
CA ASP A 328 -0.56 16.08 -6.55
C ASP A 328 -0.25 15.71 -5.08
N PHE A 329 -1.00 14.80 -4.44
CA PHE A 329 -0.81 14.52 -2.99
C PHE A 329 0.62 14.08 -2.61
N LEU A 330 1.37 13.46 -3.53
CA LEU A 330 2.78 13.06 -3.39
C LEU A 330 3.62 13.30 -4.68
N ALA A 331 3.15 14.13 -5.62
CA ALA A 331 3.80 14.37 -6.92
C ALA A 331 4.84 15.51 -6.89
#